data_AF-A0A7R9WKN5-F1
#
_entry.id   AF-A0A7R9WKN5-F1
#
_cell.length_a   1.000
_cell.length_b   1.000
_cell.length_c   1.000
_cell.angle_alpha   90.00
_cell.angle_beta   90.00
_cell.angle_gamma   90.00
#
_symmetry.space_group_name_H-M   'P 1'
#
loop_
_entity.id
_entity.type
_entity.pdbx_description
1 polymer ?
#
loop_
_entity_poly.entity_id
_entity_poly.type
_entity_poly.pdbx_seq_one_letter_code
_entity_poly.pdbx_strand_id
1 'polypeptide(L)'
;APAATAGGAPASAAPSRMSAFIGTKVAVSTDTEEFTGVLFAYDDASSTAVFVQAIEHTTIKSTIRMIKNSSIKEIKIVGPPTAPPAALPHISKDRVHGREADRRGVAEKRASQIGVDVTPEAQSVFDALVKTYPCHWDGKTIVVLDTTRVAPPYTAESCSG
;
A
#
# COMPACT_ATOMS: atom_id res chain seq x y z
N ALA A 1 29.59 2.79 10.27
CA ALA A 1 28.31 3.48 10.56
C ALA A 1 27.60 3.72 9.23
N PRO A 2 26.48 3.04 8.92
CA PRO A 2 25.80 3.24 7.66
C PRO A 2 24.91 4.50 7.73
N ALA A 3 25.01 5.32 6.69
CA ALA A 3 24.21 6.51 6.50
C ALA A 3 22.74 6.12 6.24
N ALA A 4 21.85 6.60 7.11
CA ALA A 4 20.41 6.50 6.91
C ALA A 4 19.99 7.46 5.79
N THR A 5 19.61 6.91 4.65
CA THR A 5 18.97 7.65 3.56
C THR A 5 17.57 8.04 4.03
N ALA A 6 17.42 9.26 4.52
CA ALA A 6 16.13 9.84 4.86
C ALA A 6 15.27 9.90 3.59
N GLY A 7 14.14 9.19 3.60
CA GLY A 7 13.14 9.26 2.55
C GLY A 7 12.70 10.71 2.34
N GLY A 8 12.88 11.19 1.11
CA GLY A 8 12.33 12.47 0.69
C GLY A 8 10.81 12.41 0.86
N ALA A 9 10.28 13.19 1.79
CA ALA A 9 8.86 13.51 1.80
C ALA A 9 8.52 14.10 0.43
N PRO A 10 7.49 13.60 -0.27
CA PRO A 10 7.06 14.25 -1.50
C PRO A 10 6.69 15.69 -1.15
N ALA A 11 7.33 16.62 -1.85
CA ALA A 11 7.08 18.04 -1.73
C ALA A 11 5.57 18.26 -1.87
N SER A 12 4.95 18.83 -0.83
CA SER A 12 3.56 19.26 -0.86
C SER A 12 3.41 20.30 -1.96
N ALA A 13 3.00 19.88 -3.15
CA ALA A 13 2.65 20.77 -4.25
C ALA A 13 1.59 21.75 -3.75
N ALA A 14 1.73 23.03 -4.11
CA ALA A 14 0.74 24.03 -3.78
C ALA A 14 -0.64 23.55 -4.28
N PRO A 15 -1.71 23.69 -3.49
CA PRO A 15 -3.02 23.20 -3.88
C PRO A 15 -3.43 23.86 -5.21
N SER A 16 -3.56 23.06 -6.26
CA SER A 16 -4.04 23.51 -7.55
C SER A 16 -5.38 24.22 -7.42
N ARG A 17 -5.67 25.18 -8.31
CA ARG A 17 -6.92 25.97 -8.25
C ARG A 17 -8.18 25.09 -8.16
N MET A 18 -8.13 23.89 -8.73
CA MET A 18 -9.21 22.89 -8.68
C MET A 18 -9.45 22.33 -7.27
N SER A 19 -8.37 22.10 -6.50
CA SER A 19 -8.45 21.49 -5.17
C SER A 19 -9.16 22.40 -4.15
N ALA A 20 -9.13 23.71 -4.37
CA ALA A 20 -9.85 24.70 -3.57
C ALA A 20 -11.39 24.56 -3.67
N PHE A 21 -11.88 23.87 -4.70
CA PHE A 21 -13.32 23.68 -4.94
C PHE A 21 -13.80 22.27 -4.59
N ILE A 22 -12.97 21.45 -3.94
CA ILE A 22 -13.38 20.13 -3.45
C ILE A 22 -14.57 20.29 -2.49
N GLY A 23 -15.58 19.43 -2.66
CA GLY A 23 -16.84 19.44 -1.93
C GLY A 23 -17.93 20.34 -2.54
N THR A 24 -17.61 21.17 -3.53
CA THR A 24 -18.62 22.02 -4.20
C THR A 24 -19.46 21.25 -5.20
N LYS A 25 -20.73 21.64 -5.34
CA LYS A 25 -21.60 21.15 -6.40
C LYS A 25 -21.21 21.85 -7.71
N VAL A 26 -20.88 21.06 -8.71
CA VAL A 26 -20.39 21.51 -10.02
C VAL A 26 -21.22 20.93 -11.16
N ALA A 27 -21.43 21.73 -12.20
CA ALA A 27 -21.87 21.28 -13.51
C ALA A 27 -20.62 21.16 -14.40
N VAL A 28 -20.44 20.00 -15.01
CA VAL A 28 -19.27 19.65 -15.83
C VAL A 28 -19.74 19.39 -17.24
N SER A 29 -19.09 20.03 -18.20
CA SER A 29 -19.29 19.79 -19.63
C SER A 29 -18.04 19.13 -20.21
N THR A 30 -18.23 17.97 -20.86
CA THR A 30 -17.17 17.21 -21.54
C THR A 30 -17.47 17.16 -23.05
N ASP A 31 -16.60 16.51 -23.84
CA ASP A 31 -16.86 16.31 -25.27
C ASP A 31 -18.11 15.47 -25.56
N THR A 32 -18.44 14.56 -24.66
CA THR A 32 -19.47 13.53 -24.88
C THR A 32 -20.74 13.77 -24.09
N GLU A 33 -20.63 14.34 -22.90
CA GLU A 33 -21.76 14.48 -21.97
C GLU A 33 -21.61 15.73 -21.08
N GLU A 34 -22.76 16.19 -20.60
CA GLU A 34 -22.86 17.18 -19.52
C GLU A 34 -23.52 16.52 -18.31
N PHE A 35 -22.97 16.77 -17.11
CA PHE A 35 -23.54 16.22 -15.88
C PHE A 35 -23.33 17.17 -14.70
N THR A 36 -24.15 16.99 -13.66
CA THR A 36 -24.02 17.72 -12.40
C THR A 36 -23.66 16.76 -11.28
N GLY A 37 -22.70 17.14 -10.44
CA GLY A 37 -22.24 16.32 -9.33
C GLY A 37 -21.46 17.14 -8.30
N VAL A 38 -20.84 16.46 -7.34
CA VAL A 38 -19.92 17.07 -6.37
C VAL A 38 -18.49 16.74 -6.78
N LEU A 39 -17.61 17.74 -6.84
CA LEU A 39 -16.17 17.50 -6.98
C LEU A 39 -15.66 16.88 -5.68
N PHE A 40 -15.43 15.58 -5.67
CA PHE A 40 -15.10 14.83 -4.46
C PHE A 40 -13.60 14.82 -4.17
N ALA A 41 -12.78 14.68 -5.20
CA ALA A 41 -11.33 14.71 -5.09
C ALA A 41 -10.70 15.19 -6.40
N TYR A 42 -9.50 15.74 -6.30
CA TYR A 42 -8.66 16.09 -7.44
C TYR A 42 -7.24 15.61 -7.16
N ASP A 43 -6.70 14.79 -8.04
CA ASP A 43 -5.30 14.39 -7.99
C ASP A 43 -4.49 15.25 -8.96
N ASP A 44 -3.55 16.01 -8.42
CA ASP A 44 -2.70 16.92 -9.18
C ASP A 44 -1.71 16.16 -10.07
N ALA A 45 -1.13 15.07 -9.54
CA ALA A 45 -0.10 14.30 -10.21
C ALA A 45 -0.62 13.63 -11.49
N SER A 46 -1.82 13.04 -11.44
CA SER A 46 -2.46 12.46 -12.63
C SER A 46 -3.37 13.43 -13.39
N SER A 47 -3.57 14.64 -12.86
CA SER A 47 -4.56 15.61 -13.37
C SER A 47 -5.94 14.97 -13.54
N THR A 48 -6.40 14.24 -12.53
CA THR A 48 -7.69 13.52 -12.56
C THR A 48 -8.66 14.10 -11.55
N ALA A 49 -9.86 14.46 -12.03
CA ALA A 49 -10.96 14.92 -11.20
C ALA A 49 -11.95 13.77 -10.94
N VAL A 50 -12.39 13.64 -9.69
CA VAL A 50 -13.38 12.65 -9.27
C VAL A 50 -14.68 13.36 -8.92
N PHE A 51 -15.75 12.99 -9.61
CA PHE A 51 -17.09 13.54 -9.40
C PHE A 51 -18.01 12.48 -8.84
N VAL A 52 -18.84 12.86 -7.86
CA VAL A 52 -19.88 12.01 -7.29
C VAL A 52 -21.23 12.59 -7.66
N GLN A 53 -22.02 11.82 -8.40
CA GLN A 53 -23.37 12.18 -8.81
C GLN A 53 -24.39 11.34 -8.03
N ALA A 54 -25.30 12.01 -7.33
CA ALA A 54 -26.44 11.33 -6.70
C ALA A 54 -27.37 10.78 -7.80
N ILE A 55 -27.84 9.54 -7.62
CA ILE A 55 -28.80 8.93 -8.54
C ILE A 55 -30.22 9.27 -8.06
N GLU A 56 -31.07 9.71 -8.98
CA GLU A 56 -32.47 10.01 -8.67
C GLU A 56 -33.17 8.75 -8.13
N HIS A 57 -33.97 8.90 -7.06
CA HIS A 57 -34.69 7.83 -6.34
C HIS A 57 -33.89 6.90 -5.42
N THR A 58 -32.61 7.17 -5.12
CA THR A 58 -31.88 6.40 -4.10
C THR A 58 -30.93 7.28 -3.28
N THR A 59 -31.01 7.16 -1.96
CA THR A 59 -30.11 7.84 -1.02
C THR A 59 -28.80 7.07 -0.81
N ILE A 60 -28.69 5.85 -1.33
CA ILE A 60 -27.59 4.91 -1.02
C ILE A 60 -26.64 4.75 -2.20
N LYS A 61 -27.12 4.86 -3.45
CA LYS A 61 -26.28 4.68 -4.64
C LYS A 61 -25.89 6.03 -5.23
N SER A 62 -24.61 6.19 -5.51
CA SER A 62 -24.05 7.33 -6.23
C SER A 62 -23.17 6.83 -7.37
N THR A 63 -23.18 7.55 -8.48
CA THR A 63 -22.30 7.29 -9.61
C THR A 63 -20.99 8.06 -9.39
N ILE A 64 -19.87 7.36 -9.35
CA ILE A 64 -18.54 7.95 -9.25
C ILE A 64 -17.94 8.02 -10.66
N ARG A 65 -17.57 9.22 -11.11
CA ARG A 65 -16.89 9.43 -12.40
C ARG A 65 -15.48 9.95 -12.17
N MET A 66 -14.49 9.29 -12.75
CA MET A 66 -13.10 9.76 -12.76
C MET A 66 -12.80 10.27 -14.17
N ILE A 67 -12.48 11.55 -14.28
CA ILE A 67 -12.29 12.21 -15.58
C ILE A 67 -10.95 12.94 -15.57
N LYS A 68 -10.15 12.72 -16.61
CA LYS A 68 -8.91 13.44 -16.81
C LYS A 68 -9.20 14.89 -17.13
N ASN A 69 -8.45 15.82 -16.54
CA ASN A 69 -8.63 17.25 -16.71
C ASN A 69 -8.61 17.69 -18.19
N SER A 70 -7.84 17.00 -19.04
CA SER A 70 -7.76 17.27 -20.48
C SER A 70 -9.07 17.03 -21.25
N SER A 71 -9.98 16.23 -20.71
CA SER A 71 -11.27 15.89 -21.36
C SER A 71 -12.43 16.76 -20.86
N ILE A 72 -12.13 17.69 -19.94
CA ILE A 72 -13.13 18.59 -19.37
C ILE A 72 -13.05 19.92 -20.12
N LYS A 73 -14.15 20.32 -20.76
CA LYS A 73 -14.25 21.61 -21.43
C LYS A 73 -14.48 22.74 -20.44
N GLU A 74 -15.41 22.51 -19.53
CA GLU A 74 -15.85 23.54 -18.59
C GLU A 74 -16.35 22.92 -17.28
N ILE A 75 -16.05 23.60 -16.16
CA ILE A 75 -16.61 23.30 -14.85
C ILE A 75 -17.22 24.60 -14.31
N LYS A 76 -18.51 24.56 -14.02
CA LYS A 76 -19.27 25.65 -13.41
C LYS A 76 -19.64 25.28 -11.99
N ILE A 77 -19.36 26.16 -11.03
CA ILE A 77 -19.76 25.97 -9.63
C ILE A 77 -21.24 26.35 -9.52
N VAL A 78 -22.08 25.38 -9.17
CA VAL A 78 -23.55 25.51 -9.13
C VAL A 78 -24.07 25.71 -7.72
N GLY A 79 -23.32 25.31 -6.69
CA GLY A 79 -23.77 25.44 -5.32
C GLY A 79 -22.65 25.46 -4.30
N PRO A 80 -22.98 25.83 -3.05
CA PRO A 80 -22.02 25.85 -1.96
C PRO A 80 -21.44 24.45 -1.69
N PRO A 81 -20.30 24.37 -0.97
CA PRO A 81 -19.76 23.09 -0.50
C PRO A 81 -20.82 22.27 0.24
N THR A 82 -20.92 21.00 -0.11
CA THR A 82 -21.90 20.07 0.46
C THR A 82 -21.43 19.67 1.86
N ALA A 83 -21.87 20.41 2.87
CA ALA A 83 -21.57 20.24 4.30
C ALA A 83 -20.06 20.28 4.65
N PRO A 84 -19.69 20.75 5.85
CA PRO A 84 -18.32 20.59 6.31
C PRO A 84 -17.99 19.09 6.37
N PRO A 85 -16.78 18.67 5.94
CA PRO A 85 -16.37 17.28 6.03
C PRO A 85 -16.51 16.81 7.48
N ALA A 86 -17.05 15.60 7.66
CA ALA A 86 -17.16 15.00 8.98
C ALA A 86 -15.78 14.95 9.65
N ALA A 87 -15.75 15.14 10.98
CA ALA A 87 -14.51 15.00 11.73
C ALA A 87 -13.88 13.64 11.43
N LEU A 88 -12.60 13.66 11.05
CA LEU A 88 -11.89 12.44 10.73
C LEU A 88 -11.90 11.50 11.95
N PRO A 89 -12.10 10.19 11.74
CA PRO A 89 -12.07 9.25 12.83
C PRO A 89 -10.68 9.25 13.48
N HIS A 90 -10.65 9.16 14.81
CA HIS A 90 -9.40 9.07 15.54
C HIS A 90 -8.69 7.75 15.22
N ILE A 91 -7.45 7.84 14.74
CA ILE A 91 -6.57 6.70 14.52
C ILE A 91 -5.59 6.63 15.69
N SER A 92 -5.66 5.56 16.48
CA SER A 92 -4.67 5.31 17.54
C SER A 92 -3.31 4.97 16.91
N LYS A 93 -2.31 5.82 17.15
CA LYS A 93 -0.93 5.62 16.68
C LYS A 93 -0.32 4.34 17.24
N ASP A 94 -0.64 3.99 18.49
CA ASP A 94 -0.14 2.75 19.11
C ASP A 94 -0.63 1.50 18.37
N ARG A 95 -1.89 1.50 17.92
CA ARG A 95 -2.42 0.41 17.09
C ARG A 95 -1.74 0.32 15.74
N VAL A 96 -1.35 1.46 15.16
CA VAL A 96 -0.61 1.50 13.88
C VAL A 96 0.81 0.98 14.09
N HIS A 97 1.52 1.46 15.10
CA HIS A 97 2.88 1.01 15.41
C HIS A 97 2.93 -0.47 15.81
N GLY A 98 1.97 -0.96 16.58
CA GLY A 98 1.88 -2.38 16.92
C GLY A 98 1.72 -3.25 15.67
N ARG A 99 0.80 -2.88 14.78
CA ARG A 99 0.63 -3.57 13.50
C ARG A 99 1.89 -3.51 12.64
N GLU A 100 2.57 -2.37 12.61
CA GLU A 100 3.81 -2.23 11.86
C GLU A 100 4.92 -3.13 12.41
N ALA A 101 5.10 -3.15 13.73
CA ALA A 101 6.08 -4.00 14.41
C ALA A 101 5.83 -5.49 14.16
N ASP A 102 4.57 -5.93 14.26
CA ASP A 102 4.18 -7.31 13.96
C ASP A 102 4.52 -7.70 12.51
N ARG A 103 4.18 -6.82 11.56
CA ARG A 103 4.45 -7.05 10.13
C ARG A 103 5.95 -7.06 9.84
N ARG A 104 6.71 -6.19 10.50
CA ARG A 104 8.17 -6.15 10.40
C ARG A 104 8.81 -7.42 10.93
N GLY A 105 8.41 -7.89 12.11
CA GLY A 105 8.93 -9.13 12.68
C GLY A 105 8.62 -10.36 11.80
N VAL A 106 7.43 -10.44 11.20
CA VAL A 106 7.11 -11.50 10.23
C VAL A 106 7.99 -11.41 8.98
N ALA A 107 8.23 -10.21 8.47
CA ALA A 107 9.09 -10.00 7.31
C ALA A 107 10.56 -10.37 7.60
N GLU A 108 11.08 -9.94 8.74
CA GLU A 108 12.43 -10.29 9.21
C GLU A 108 12.60 -11.80 9.39
N LYS A 109 11.62 -12.47 10.01
CA LYS A 109 11.63 -13.93 10.15
C LYS A 109 11.60 -14.64 8.80
N ARG A 110 10.82 -14.15 7.83
CA ARG A 110 10.81 -14.72 6.47
C ARG A 110 12.13 -14.49 5.76
N ALA A 111 12.73 -13.32 5.91
CA ALA A 111 14.03 -13.02 5.33
C ALA A 111 15.13 -13.92 5.92
N SER A 112 15.13 -14.18 7.23
CA SER A 112 16.09 -15.08 7.87
C SER A 112 15.92 -16.55 7.49
N GLN A 113 14.79 -16.93 6.89
CA GLN A 113 14.55 -18.28 6.37
C GLN A 113 15.10 -18.48 4.96
N ILE A 114 15.45 -17.40 4.25
CA ILE A 114 16.02 -17.47 2.91
C ILE A 114 17.54 -17.54 3.00
N GLY A 115 18.15 -18.62 2.50
CA GLY A 115 19.60 -18.77 2.48
C GLY A 115 20.25 -17.86 1.42
N VAL A 116 21.46 -17.35 1.71
CA VAL A 116 22.24 -16.54 0.77
C VAL A 116 23.17 -17.44 -0.06
N ASP A 117 23.10 -17.35 -1.38
CA ASP A 117 23.90 -18.15 -2.33
C ASP A 117 23.78 -19.68 -2.12
N VAL A 118 22.59 -20.12 -1.70
CA VAL A 118 22.23 -21.54 -1.54
C VAL A 118 21.54 -22.07 -2.80
N THR A 119 21.61 -23.39 -3.01
CA THR A 119 20.92 -24.03 -4.13
C THR A 119 19.43 -24.18 -3.83
N PRO A 120 18.55 -24.28 -4.85
CA PRO A 120 17.12 -24.50 -4.62
C PRO A 120 16.82 -25.78 -3.83
N GLU A 121 17.66 -26.82 -3.96
CA GLU A 121 17.55 -28.05 -3.16
C GLU A 121 17.81 -27.77 -1.68
N ALA A 122 18.85 -26.99 -1.36
CA ALA A 122 19.18 -26.60 0.02
C ALA A 122 18.04 -25.83 0.68
N GLN A 123 17.46 -24.86 -0.04
CA GLN A 123 16.32 -24.09 0.44
C GLN A 123 15.10 -24.98 0.67
N SER A 124 14.83 -25.93 -0.22
CA SER A 124 13.74 -26.91 -0.06
C SER A 124 13.90 -27.77 1.19
N VAL A 125 15.13 -28.23 1.48
CA VAL A 125 15.45 -28.97 2.71
C VAL A 125 15.20 -28.09 3.94
N PHE A 126 15.66 -26.83 3.93
CA PHE A 126 15.41 -25.89 5.03
C PHE A 126 13.91 -25.65 5.25
N ASP A 127 13.15 -25.41 4.19
CA ASP A 127 11.71 -25.15 4.24
C ASP A 127 10.91 -26.36 4.77
N ALA A 128 11.41 -27.58 4.55
CA ALA A 128 10.85 -28.79 5.14
C ALA A 128 11.17 -28.91 6.63
N LEU A 129 12.41 -28.62 7.03
CA LEU A 129 12.86 -28.75 8.41
C LEU A 129 12.27 -27.68 9.34
N VAL A 130 12.22 -26.42 8.90
CA VAL A 130 11.77 -25.28 9.71
C VAL A 130 10.29 -25.34 10.10
N LYS A 131 9.50 -26.20 9.43
CA LYS A 131 8.10 -26.49 9.79
C LYS A 131 7.96 -27.27 11.09
N THR A 132 8.97 -28.06 11.44
CA THR A 132 8.91 -29.01 12.57
C THR A 132 9.94 -28.67 13.65
N TYR A 133 11.12 -28.18 13.25
CA TYR A 133 12.23 -27.90 14.16
C TYR A 133 12.69 -26.45 14.05
N PRO A 134 13.18 -25.84 15.14
CA PRO A 134 13.86 -24.55 15.06
C PRO A 134 15.14 -24.72 14.24
N CYS A 135 15.21 -23.98 13.13
CA CYS A 135 16.32 -24.02 12.19
C CYS A 135 16.77 -22.59 11.85
N HIS A 136 18.07 -22.41 11.63
CA HIS A 136 18.64 -21.19 11.11
C HIS A 136 19.78 -21.48 10.13
N TRP A 137 20.10 -20.50 9.29
CA TRP A 137 21.23 -20.57 8.37
C TRP A 137 22.51 -20.12 9.06
N ASP A 138 23.57 -20.92 8.95
CA ASP A 138 24.96 -20.55 9.26
C ASP A 138 25.77 -20.58 7.96
N GLY A 139 25.83 -19.45 7.26
CA GLY A 139 26.33 -19.36 5.90
C GLY A 139 25.51 -20.23 4.95
N LYS A 140 26.09 -21.34 4.50
CA LYS A 140 25.43 -22.35 3.64
C LYS A 140 25.03 -23.62 4.40
N THR A 141 25.24 -23.66 5.71
CA THR A 141 24.92 -24.83 6.54
C THR A 141 23.57 -24.59 7.22
N ILE A 142 22.72 -25.60 7.25
CA ILE A 142 21.47 -25.55 8.01
C ILE A 142 21.76 -26.07 9.42
N VAL A 143 21.51 -25.25 10.44
CA VAL A 143 21.63 -25.65 11.85
C VAL A 143 20.23 -25.96 12.37
N VAL A 144 20.04 -27.20 12.83
CA VAL A 144 18.78 -27.73 13.36
C VAL A 144 18.97 -27.96 14.86
N LEU A 145 18.05 -27.42 15.67
CA LEU A 145 18.06 -27.57 17.14
C LEU A 145 19.37 -27.12 17.82
N ASP A 146 20.17 -26.27 17.16
CA ASP A 146 21.50 -25.81 17.59
C ASP A 146 22.55 -26.92 17.83
N THR A 147 22.19 -28.18 17.55
CA THR A 147 23.07 -29.35 17.73
C THR A 147 23.48 -29.94 16.40
N THR A 148 22.56 -30.02 15.44
CA THR A 148 22.78 -30.78 14.20
C THR A 148 23.03 -29.83 13.04
N ARG A 149 24.15 -30.03 12.34
CA ARG A 149 24.56 -29.27 11.17
C ARG A 149 24.37 -30.10 9.91
N VAL A 150 23.67 -29.55 8.93
CA VAL A 150 23.48 -30.13 7.59
C VAL A 150 24.22 -29.27 6.58
N ALA A 151 25.37 -29.77 6.13
CA ALA A 151 26.21 -29.10 5.13
C ALA A 151 25.89 -29.61 3.71
N PRO A 152 26.28 -28.87 2.65
CA PRO A 152 26.29 -29.42 1.28
C PRO A 152 27.02 -30.76 1.23
N PRO A 153 26.54 -31.78 0.49
CA PRO A 153 25.45 -31.80 -0.50
C PRO A 153 24.02 -31.93 0.06
N TYR A 154 23.78 -31.67 1.35
CA TYR A 154 22.46 -31.74 2.01
C TYR A 154 21.81 -33.13 1.95
N THR A 155 22.64 -34.18 1.97
CA THR A 155 22.19 -35.57 2.09
C THR A 155 22.08 -35.96 3.57
N ALA A 156 21.33 -37.03 3.87
CA ALA A 156 21.20 -37.55 5.24
C ALA A 156 22.55 -37.95 5.87
N GLU A 157 23.52 -38.34 5.04
CA GLU A 157 24.88 -38.69 5.46
C GLU A 157 25.75 -37.46 5.76
N SER A 158 25.35 -36.28 5.28
CA SER A 158 26.04 -35.00 5.51
C SER A 158 25.57 -34.29 6.79
N CYS A 159 24.75 -34.97 7.58
CA CYS A 159 24.32 -34.52 8.90
C CYS A 159 25.42 -34.84 9.92
N SER A 160 25.90 -33.82 10.62
CA SER A 160 26.86 -33.96 11.72
C SER A 160 26.31 -33.30 12.98
N GLY A 161 26.58 -33.86 14.15
CA GLY A 161 26.10 -33.37 15.44
C GLY A 161 27.04 -33.77 16.57
#